data_AF-A0A2N0QPE9-F1
#
_entry.id   AF-A0A2N0QPE9-F1
#
_cell.length_a   1.000
_cell.length_b   1.000
_cell.length_c   1.000
_cell.angle_alpha   90.00
_cell.angle_beta   90.00
_cell.angle_gamma   90.00
#
_symmetry.space_group_name_H-M   'P 1'
#
loop_
_entity.id
_entity.type
_entity.pdbx_description
1 polymer ?
#
loop_
_entity_poly.entity_id
_entity_poly.type
_entity_poly.pdbx_seq_one_letter_code
_entity_poly.pdbx_strand_id
1 'polypeptide(L)'
;MLVKKNLYKDISEPRYGVFKTSDYNLNLEERRSKYKEYEFILCEKCSNAIYKWDCYCHIKFGSNFGILDCNLSLEKRRAKYMNFNGILFEKCNQEINNHYYYCMSCHYKETDIIKKGHMGSNFGILDCNLILEERRAKYEKYSLIFCGKCNNEIFKWNYYCTSCYNKEINVIKKGHMRFGPNFEIFKKSDYCNLNLEERRAKYMNYDGILCEICYNQISKWNYHCIHCYNEETDTIKKGHIKFGTNFKIFNCNLNLEERKSKYEKYDGILCEKCNNEIDKQYYNCNYCYNNQMIINRCKVCFIGNNYDCCSFYEFKQYLENFSKWINENNVFKASKIGISDYDLNEDDRRVKYKNFDYILCEKCDRKY
;
A
#
# COMPACT_ATOMS: atom_id res chain seq x y z
N MET A 1 53.58 61.32 -3.29
CA MET A 1 52.84 60.06 -3.01
C MET A 1 51.40 60.26 -3.46
N LEU A 2 50.97 59.40 -4.39
CA LEU A 2 49.64 59.12 -4.92
C LEU A 2 48.41 60.02 -4.58
N VAL A 3 47.86 60.61 -5.66
CA VAL A 3 46.45 60.58 -6.13
C VAL A 3 45.33 60.86 -5.12
N LYS A 4 44.60 61.96 -5.33
CA LYS A 4 43.23 61.91 -5.91
C LYS A 4 42.76 63.28 -6.40
N LYS A 5 42.60 63.35 -7.73
CA LYS A 5 41.78 64.31 -8.48
C LYS A 5 40.38 64.39 -7.87
N ASN A 6 39.93 65.56 -7.43
CA ASN A 6 38.50 65.87 -7.39
C ASN A 6 38.05 66.27 -8.79
N LEU A 7 37.85 65.25 -9.62
CA LEU A 7 37.01 65.30 -10.81
C LEU A 7 35.58 64.99 -10.34
N TYR A 8 34.85 65.99 -9.84
CA TYR A 8 33.39 65.90 -9.81
C TYR A 8 32.91 66.21 -11.23
N LYS A 9 32.93 65.15 -12.04
CA LYS A 9 32.29 65.07 -13.36
C LYS A 9 30.81 64.78 -13.12
N ASP A 10 29.96 65.63 -13.69
CA ASP A 10 28.52 65.48 -13.95
C ASP A 10 27.92 64.10 -13.60
N ILE A 11 27.15 64.03 -12.51
CA ILE A 11 26.18 62.95 -12.31
C ILE A 11 24.96 63.34 -13.14
N SER A 12 24.95 62.93 -14.42
CA SER A 12 23.77 62.97 -15.27
C SER A 12 22.65 62.18 -14.58
N GLU A 13 21.48 62.79 -14.39
CA GLU A 13 20.27 62.09 -13.96
C GLU A 13 20.02 60.86 -14.87
N PRO A 14 19.57 59.71 -14.32
CA PRO A 14 19.28 58.53 -15.11
C PRO A 14 18.15 58.81 -16.11
N ARG A 15 18.37 58.50 -17.39
CA ARG A 15 17.35 58.68 -18.44
C ARG A 15 16.29 57.60 -18.30
N TYR A 16 15.13 57.96 -17.75
CA TYR A 16 13.96 57.09 -17.70
C TYR A 16 12.99 57.37 -18.85
N GLY A 17 12.43 56.30 -19.41
CA GLY A 17 11.32 56.37 -20.38
C GLY A 17 9.99 56.25 -19.65
N VAL A 18 8.94 56.90 -20.16
CA VAL A 18 7.58 56.76 -19.62
C VAL A 18 6.75 55.93 -20.59
N PHE A 19 6.33 54.74 -20.15
CA PHE A 19 5.45 53.84 -20.89
C PHE A 19 4.01 54.34 -20.84
N LYS A 20 3.52 54.80 -21.98
CA LYS A 20 2.19 55.40 -22.14
C LYS A 20 1.14 54.38 -22.54
N THR A 21 -0.12 54.70 -22.28
CA THR A 21 -1.24 53.84 -22.70
C THR A 21 -1.29 53.64 -24.23
N SER A 22 -0.89 54.64 -25.01
CA SER A 22 -0.80 54.56 -26.47
C SER A 22 0.20 53.51 -26.97
N ASP A 23 1.17 53.13 -26.13
CA ASP A 23 2.24 52.20 -26.54
C ASP A 23 1.79 50.76 -26.63
N TYR A 24 0.60 50.44 -26.08
CA TYR A 24 -0.04 49.14 -26.29
C TYR A 24 -0.48 48.92 -27.75
N ASN A 25 -0.56 49.98 -28.57
CA ASN A 25 -0.81 49.85 -30.01
C ASN A 25 0.43 49.40 -30.80
N LEU A 26 1.61 49.44 -30.18
CA LEU A 26 2.86 48.98 -30.77
C LEU A 26 3.08 47.50 -30.45
N ASN A 27 3.58 46.75 -31.43
CA ASN A 27 3.99 45.37 -31.21
C ASN A 27 5.23 45.30 -30.27
N LEU A 28 5.59 44.11 -29.80
CA LEU A 28 6.66 43.95 -28.79
C LEU A 28 8.03 44.42 -29.29
N GLU A 29 8.33 44.21 -30.58
CA GLU A 29 9.60 44.58 -31.20
C GLU A 29 9.71 46.10 -31.38
N GLU A 30 8.61 46.75 -31.79
CA GLU A 30 8.47 48.20 -31.87
C GLU A 30 8.64 48.86 -30.50
N ARG A 31 8.03 48.28 -29.44
CA ARG A 31 8.19 48.78 -28.06
C ARG A 31 9.61 48.67 -27.55
N ARG A 32 10.27 47.54 -27.79
CA ARG A 32 11.68 47.34 -27.41
C ARG A 32 12.60 48.31 -28.14
N SER A 33 12.33 48.58 -29.40
CA SER A 33 13.06 49.58 -30.19
C SER A 33 12.84 50.99 -29.66
N LYS A 34 11.59 51.34 -29.33
CA LYS A 34 11.22 52.64 -28.73
C LYS A 34 11.93 52.88 -27.40
N TYR A 35 12.05 51.85 -26.56
CA TYR A 35 12.63 51.99 -25.21
C TYR A 35 14.11 51.57 -25.09
N LYS A 36 14.78 51.32 -26.22
CA LYS A 36 16.13 50.75 -26.26
C LYS A 36 17.20 51.61 -25.59
N GLU A 37 17.07 52.93 -25.65
CA GLU A 37 18.06 53.89 -25.13
C GLU A 37 17.79 54.36 -23.70
N TYR A 38 16.66 53.94 -23.09
CA TYR A 38 16.34 54.27 -21.69
C TYR A 38 16.92 53.25 -20.73
N GLU A 39 17.35 53.73 -19.57
CA GLU A 39 17.93 52.89 -18.52
C GLU A 39 16.84 52.21 -17.69
N PHE A 40 15.78 52.95 -17.38
CA PHE A 40 14.57 52.47 -16.70
C PHE A 40 13.33 52.91 -17.45
N ILE A 41 12.25 52.12 -17.37
CA ILE A 41 10.95 52.48 -17.94
C ILE A 41 9.96 52.56 -16.78
N LEU A 42 9.19 53.65 -16.67
CA LEU A 42 8.15 53.81 -15.66
C LEU A 42 6.78 53.82 -16.33
N CYS A 43 5.80 53.13 -15.73
CA CYS A 43 4.42 53.16 -16.20
C CYS A 43 3.78 54.52 -15.89
N GLU A 44 3.20 55.17 -16.90
CA GLU A 44 2.47 56.44 -16.74
C GLU A 44 1.34 56.35 -15.71
N LYS A 45 0.65 55.20 -15.61
CA LYS A 45 -0.54 55.04 -14.77
C LYS A 45 -0.27 54.68 -13.32
N CYS A 46 0.79 53.93 -13.06
CA CYS A 46 1.05 53.38 -11.72
C CYS A 46 2.44 53.68 -11.19
N SER A 47 3.24 54.44 -11.93
CA SER A 47 4.60 54.86 -11.58
C SER A 47 5.57 53.73 -11.22
N ASN A 48 5.20 52.48 -11.53
CA ASN A 48 6.03 51.30 -11.29
C ASN A 48 7.07 51.15 -12.41
N ALA A 49 8.23 50.62 -12.04
CA ALA A 49 9.27 50.24 -12.98
C ALA A 49 8.85 49.03 -13.83
N ILE A 50 8.96 49.18 -15.14
CA ILE A 50 8.77 48.16 -16.15
C ILE A 50 10.14 47.63 -16.55
N TYR A 51 10.31 46.31 -16.49
CA TYR A 51 11.54 45.68 -16.91
C TYR A 51 11.72 45.81 -18.43
N LYS A 52 12.90 46.27 -18.87
CA LYS A 52 13.19 46.64 -20.26
C LYS A 52 12.94 45.51 -21.27
N TRP A 53 13.16 44.26 -20.86
CA TRP A 53 12.92 43.09 -21.69
C TRP A 53 11.44 42.72 -21.83
N ASP A 54 10.63 43.05 -20.83
CA ASP A 54 9.20 42.76 -20.82
C ASP A 54 8.42 43.82 -21.59
N CYS A 55 8.86 45.10 -21.56
CA CYS A 55 8.17 46.24 -22.20
C CYS A 55 6.64 46.22 -21.95
N TYR A 56 6.26 45.81 -20.74
CA TYR A 56 4.90 45.47 -20.37
C TYR A 56 4.67 45.68 -18.88
N CYS A 57 3.70 46.52 -18.50
CA CYS A 57 3.30 46.70 -17.09
C CYS A 57 2.28 45.64 -16.67
N HIS A 58 2.49 45.01 -15.49
CA HIS A 58 1.63 43.92 -14.99
C HIS A 58 0.16 44.31 -14.65
N ILE A 59 -0.21 45.60 -14.76
CA ILE A 59 -1.61 46.04 -14.82
C ILE A 59 -2.10 45.87 -16.27
N LYS A 60 -2.36 44.60 -16.60
CA LYS A 60 -2.12 43.89 -17.87
C LYS A 60 -3.14 44.02 -19.00
N PHE A 61 -3.95 45.04 -19.26
CA PHE A 61 -4.76 44.97 -20.51
C PHE A 61 -4.92 46.30 -21.26
N GLY A 62 -4.60 46.28 -22.56
CA GLY A 62 -5.17 47.22 -23.53
C GLY A 62 -6.69 47.01 -23.67
N SER A 63 -7.36 47.62 -24.65
CA SER A 63 -8.83 47.68 -24.74
C SER A 63 -9.58 46.35 -25.00
N ASN A 64 -8.89 45.23 -25.28
CA ASN A 64 -9.53 43.93 -25.63
C ASN A 64 -9.43 42.88 -24.49
N PHE A 65 -9.95 43.20 -23.30
CA PHE A 65 -10.12 42.26 -22.18
C PHE A 65 -11.59 42.11 -21.80
N GLY A 66 -11.94 40.91 -21.34
CA GLY A 66 -13.31 40.58 -20.94
C GLY A 66 -13.41 40.47 -19.42
N ILE A 67 -14.49 41.00 -18.85
CA ILE A 67 -14.89 40.65 -17.48
C ILE A 67 -15.70 39.35 -17.57
N LEU A 68 -15.30 38.32 -16.82
CA LEU A 68 -15.94 37.00 -16.85
C LEU A 68 -17.36 37.09 -16.28
N ASP A 69 -18.34 36.85 -17.15
CA ASP A 69 -19.73 36.67 -16.78
C ASP A 69 -19.97 35.22 -16.30
N CYS A 70 -20.05 35.05 -14.98
CA CYS A 70 -20.27 33.74 -14.36
C CYS A 70 -21.71 33.22 -14.49
N ASN A 71 -22.64 34.02 -15.03
CA ASN A 71 -24.02 33.56 -15.28
C ASN A 71 -24.14 32.79 -16.60
N LEU A 72 -23.14 32.88 -17.49
CA LEU A 72 -23.09 32.12 -18.74
C LEU A 72 -22.61 30.68 -18.51
N SER A 73 -23.13 29.73 -19.29
CA SER A 73 -22.60 28.36 -19.34
C SER A 73 -21.16 28.34 -19.89
N LEU A 74 -20.39 27.28 -19.58
CA LEU A 74 -19.00 27.16 -20.03
C LEU A 74 -18.87 27.27 -21.57
N GLU A 75 -19.79 26.66 -22.32
CA GLU A 75 -19.85 26.77 -23.79
C GLU A 75 -20.07 28.21 -24.25
N LYS A 76 -21.02 28.92 -23.62
CA LYS A 76 -21.28 30.33 -23.93
C LYS A 76 -20.10 31.23 -23.56
N ARG A 77 -19.36 30.93 -22.49
CA ARG A 77 -18.14 31.66 -22.12
C ARG A 77 -17.01 31.41 -23.10
N ARG A 78 -16.81 30.16 -23.51
CA ARG A 78 -15.83 29.80 -24.55
C ARG A 78 -16.11 30.60 -25.82
N ALA A 79 -17.33 30.57 -26.31
CA ALA A 79 -17.72 31.32 -27.50
C ALA A 79 -17.57 32.85 -27.34
N LYS A 80 -18.03 33.40 -26.20
CA LYS A 80 -17.98 34.85 -25.93
C LYS A 80 -16.56 35.38 -25.78
N TYR A 81 -15.68 34.63 -25.11
CA TYR A 81 -14.36 35.10 -24.73
C TYR A 81 -13.19 34.52 -25.56
N MET A 82 -13.47 33.73 -26.61
CA MET A 82 -12.44 33.05 -27.42
C MET A 82 -11.40 34.00 -28.04
N ASN A 83 -11.81 35.23 -28.37
CA ASN A 83 -10.98 36.22 -29.07
C ASN A 83 -10.43 37.32 -28.13
N PHE A 84 -10.57 37.14 -26.81
CA PHE A 84 -10.06 38.10 -25.83
C PHE A 84 -8.60 37.80 -25.48
N ASN A 85 -7.79 38.86 -25.34
CA ASN A 85 -6.37 38.72 -25.01
C ASN A 85 -6.14 38.30 -23.55
N GLY A 86 -7.14 38.52 -22.69
CA GLY A 86 -7.22 37.97 -21.35
C GLY A 86 -8.58 38.23 -20.73
N ILE A 87 -8.92 37.43 -19.73
CA ILE A 87 -10.22 37.48 -19.04
C ILE A 87 -9.95 37.72 -17.56
N LEU A 88 -10.63 38.70 -16.97
CA LEU A 88 -10.54 38.98 -15.53
C LEU A 88 -11.80 38.49 -14.83
N PHE A 89 -11.65 37.94 -13.62
CA PHE A 89 -12.81 37.65 -12.79
C PHE A 89 -13.16 38.84 -11.90
N GLU A 90 -14.37 39.37 -12.06
CA GLU A 90 -14.85 40.60 -11.39
C GLU A 90 -14.67 40.58 -9.86
N LYS A 91 -14.87 39.42 -9.22
CA LYS A 91 -14.83 39.34 -7.75
C LYS A 91 -13.42 39.35 -7.16
N CYS A 92 -12.43 38.82 -7.87
CA CYS A 92 -11.07 38.73 -7.32
C CYS A 92 -9.99 39.42 -8.17
N ASN A 93 -10.38 40.08 -9.26
CA ASN A 93 -9.50 40.82 -10.18
C ASN A 93 -8.28 40.02 -10.67
N GLN A 94 -8.38 38.69 -10.62
CA GLN A 94 -7.35 37.77 -11.10
C GLN A 94 -7.61 37.43 -12.56
N GLU A 95 -6.51 37.38 -13.33
CA GLU A 95 -6.52 36.88 -14.69
C GLU A 95 -6.89 35.38 -14.69
N ILE A 96 -7.86 35.05 -15.53
CA ILE A 96 -8.34 33.71 -15.76
C ILE A 96 -7.52 33.13 -16.91
N ASN A 97 -7.00 31.93 -16.70
CA ASN A 97 -6.40 31.19 -17.79
C ASN A 97 -7.45 30.89 -18.87
N ASN A 98 -7.20 31.39 -20.09
CA ASN A 98 -8.07 31.27 -21.26
C ASN A 98 -8.41 29.80 -21.64
N HIS A 99 -7.71 28.80 -21.11
CA HIS A 99 -8.10 27.39 -21.30
C HIS A 99 -9.29 26.96 -20.43
N TYR A 100 -9.45 27.55 -19.25
CA TYR A 100 -10.43 27.10 -18.27
C TYR A 100 -11.71 27.96 -18.28
N TYR A 101 -11.64 29.24 -18.69
CA TYR A 101 -12.78 30.17 -18.68
C TYR A 101 -13.49 30.27 -17.30
N TYR A 102 -12.73 30.03 -16.22
CA TYR A 102 -13.13 30.26 -14.83
C TYR A 102 -11.93 30.56 -13.93
N CYS A 103 -12.14 31.31 -12.85
CA CYS A 103 -11.07 31.63 -11.91
C CYS A 103 -10.77 30.44 -11.01
N MET A 104 -9.64 29.78 -11.25
CA MET A 104 -9.21 28.59 -10.50
C MET A 104 -9.03 28.87 -8.99
N SER A 105 -8.40 30.00 -8.65
CA SER A 105 -8.21 30.45 -7.26
C SER A 105 -9.54 30.67 -6.53
N CYS A 106 -10.49 31.35 -7.18
CA CYS A 106 -11.81 31.62 -6.60
C CYS A 106 -12.69 30.35 -6.58
N HIS A 107 -12.55 29.44 -7.54
CA HIS A 107 -13.18 28.10 -7.54
C HIS A 107 -12.69 27.21 -6.37
N TYR A 108 -11.38 27.22 -6.07
CA TYR A 108 -10.86 26.44 -4.93
C TYR A 108 -11.29 26.99 -3.57
N LYS A 109 -11.48 28.32 -3.46
CA LYS A 109 -11.93 28.98 -2.21
C LYS A 109 -13.45 28.95 -2.02
N GLU A 110 -14.23 28.77 -3.09
CA GLU A 110 -15.68 28.72 -3.02
C GLU A 110 -16.16 27.43 -2.34
N THR A 111 -17.03 27.58 -1.34
CA THR A 111 -17.56 26.48 -0.49
C THR A 111 -19.02 26.18 -0.78
N ASP A 112 -19.72 27.11 -1.43
CA ASP A 112 -21.07 26.93 -1.93
C ASP A 112 -21.03 26.10 -3.23
N ILE A 113 -21.55 24.87 -3.20
CA ILE A 113 -21.52 23.95 -4.35
C ILE A 113 -22.23 24.56 -5.56
N ILE A 114 -23.34 25.27 -5.34
CA ILE A 114 -24.14 25.84 -6.43
C ILE A 114 -23.30 26.89 -7.15
N LYS A 115 -22.68 27.80 -6.39
CA LYS A 115 -21.78 28.83 -6.95
C LYS A 115 -20.54 28.23 -7.61
N LYS A 116 -19.92 27.23 -6.98
CA LYS A 116 -18.75 26.53 -7.52
C LYS A 116 -19.06 25.80 -8.83
N GLY A 117 -20.23 25.18 -8.89
CA GLY A 117 -20.76 24.54 -10.07
C GLY A 117 -21.05 25.48 -11.23
N HIS A 118 -21.66 26.64 -10.93
CA HIS A 118 -21.81 27.72 -11.91
C HIS A 118 -20.46 28.22 -12.42
N MET A 119 -19.37 28.09 -11.67
CA MET A 119 -18.07 28.61 -12.09
C MET A 119 -17.42 27.84 -13.24
N GLY A 120 -17.63 26.54 -13.49
CA GLY A 120 -16.91 25.95 -14.63
C GLY A 120 -17.01 24.46 -14.91
N SER A 121 -17.91 23.70 -14.30
CA SER A 121 -17.98 22.25 -14.56
C SER A 121 -19.39 21.72 -14.44
N ASN A 122 -19.78 20.80 -15.33
CA ASN A 122 -20.97 19.98 -15.14
C ASN A 122 -20.76 19.15 -13.87
N PHE A 123 -21.49 19.45 -12.80
CA PHE A 123 -21.35 18.79 -11.50
C PHE A 123 -22.65 18.12 -11.06
N GLY A 124 -22.53 16.99 -10.39
CA GLY A 124 -23.65 16.27 -9.79
C GLY A 124 -23.62 16.38 -8.28
N ILE A 125 -24.78 16.43 -7.64
CA ILE A 125 -24.88 16.19 -6.19
C ILE A 125 -25.13 14.69 -6.01
N LEU A 126 -24.33 14.04 -5.16
CA LEU A 126 -24.42 12.61 -4.89
C LEU A 126 -25.78 12.24 -4.28
N ASP A 127 -26.45 11.30 -4.92
CA ASP A 127 -27.68 10.69 -4.48
C ASP A 127 -27.37 9.30 -3.90
N CYS A 128 -27.44 9.19 -2.58
CA CYS A 128 -27.15 7.93 -1.90
C CYS A 128 -28.31 6.92 -1.97
N ASN A 129 -29.48 7.28 -2.51
CA ASN A 129 -30.62 6.36 -2.62
C ASN A 129 -30.51 5.45 -3.86
N LEU A 130 -29.63 5.79 -4.80
CA LEU A 130 -29.34 4.96 -5.96
C LEU A 130 -28.41 3.80 -5.60
N ILE A 131 -28.59 2.65 -6.24
CA ILE A 131 -27.65 1.53 -6.18
C ILE A 131 -26.33 1.89 -6.88
N LEU A 132 -25.27 1.11 -6.67
CA LEU A 132 -23.94 1.50 -7.12
C LEU A 132 -23.83 1.59 -8.66
N GLU A 133 -24.51 0.69 -9.37
CA GLU A 133 -24.55 0.69 -10.84
C GLU A 133 -25.26 1.93 -11.39
N GLU A 134 -26.42 2.30 -10.83
CA GLU A 134 -27.16 3.51 -11.20
C GLU A 134 -26.35 4.78 -10.93
N ARG A 135 -25.59 4.84 -9.81
CA ARG A 135 -24.70 5.97 -9.53
C ARG A 135 -23.63 6.11 -10.60
N ARG A 136 -23.01 4.99 -11.02
CA ARG A 136 -21.99 4.98 -12.07
C ARG A 136 -22.57 5.53 -13.37
N ALA A 137 -23.72 5.03 -13.80
CA ALA A 137 -24.38 5.48 -15.02
C ALA A 137 -24.81 6.96 -14.94
N LYS A 138 -25.44 7.38 -13.83
CA LYS A 138 -25.91 8.76 -13.63
C LYS A 138 -24.77 9.76 -13.66
N TYR A 139 -23.65 9.45 -12.99
CA TYR A 139 -22.55 10.40 -12.80
C TYR A 139 -21.42 10.27 -13.82
N GLU A 140 -21.53 9.39 -14.81
CA GLU A 140 -20.53 9.18 -15.86
C GLU A 140 -20.17 10.48 -16.59
N LYS A 141 -21.21 11.24 -17.00
CA LYS A 141 -21.10 12.48 -17.80
C LYS A 141 -20.74 13.72 -16.99
N TYR A 142 -20.79 13.65 -15.66
CA TYR A 142 -20.50 14.79 -14.79
C TYR A 142 -18.99 14.91 -14.58
N SER A 143 -18.40 16.09 -14.69
CA SER A 143 -16.96 16.26 -14.41
C SER A 143 -16.65 16.11 -12.93
N LEU A 144 -17.53 16.59 -12.06
CA LEU A 144 -17.37 16.60 -10.61
C LEU A 144 -18.62 16.03 -9.92
N ILE A 145 -18.44 15.38 -8.77
CA ILE A 145 -19.52 14.93 -7.91
C ILE A 145 -19.30 15.54 -6.52
N PHE A 146 -20.31 16.15 -5.94
CA PHE A 146 -20.25 16.73 -4.59
C PHE A 146 -21.18 16.00 -3.63
N CYS A 147 -20.78 15.93 -2.37
CA CYS A 147 -21.64 15.47 -1.30
C CYS A 147 -22.63 16.57 -0.91
N GLY A 148 -23.94 16.32 -0.99
CA GLY A 148 -24.95 17.30 -0.59
C GLY A 148 -24.99 17.63 0.91
N LYS A 149 -24.34 16.82 1.77
CA LYS A 149 -24.30 17.05 3.22
C LYS A 149 -23.11 17.88 3.68
N CYS A 150 -21.93 17.63 3.12
CA CYS A 150 -20.69 18.22 3.60
C CYS A 150 -19.95 19.06 2.55
N ASN A 151 -20.52 19.20 1.36
CA ASN A 151 -19.98 19.97 0.24
C ASN A 151 -18.59 19.58 -0.26
N ASN A 152 -18.07 18.44 0.21
CA ASN A 152 -16.81 17.91 -0.26
C ASN A 152 -16.99 17.27 -1.64
N GLU A 153 -15.99 17.48 -2.48
CA GLU A 153 -15.86 16.76 -3.74
C GLU A 153 -15.64 15.27 -3.47
N ILE A 154 -16.25 14.44 -4.32
CA ILE A 154 -16.19 12.99 -4.25
C ILE A 154 -15.38 12.49 -5.42
N PHE A 155 -14.34 11.72 -5.11
CA PHE A 155 -13.61 10.99 -6.13
C PHE A 155 -14.56 10.04 -6.85
N LYS A 156 -14.69 10.19 -8.18
CA LYS A 156 -15.57 9.36 -9.02
C LYS A 156 -15.38 7.88 -8.79
N TRP A 157 -14.15 7.41 -8.60
CA TRP A 157 -13.85 6.00 -8.31
C TRP A 157 -14.62 5.42 -7.11
N ASN A 158 -14.96 6.27 -6.15
CA ASN A 158 -15.62 5.84 -4.93
C ASN A 158 -17.15 5.85 -5.05
N TYR A 159 -17.77 6.84 -5.72
CA TYR A 159 -19.23 7.02 -5.77
C TYR A 159 -19.92 7.07 -4.38
N TYR A 160 -19.20 7.43 -3.33
CA TYR A 160 -19.71 7.76 -2.00
C TYR A 160 -18.82 8.80 -1.32
N CYS A 161 -19.37 9.56 -0.36
CA CYS A 161 -18.59 10.55 0.37
C CYS A 161 -17.80 9.90 1.51
N THR A 162 -16.49 9.76 1.36
CA THR A 162 -15.59 9.19 2.38
C THR A 162 -15.61 9.98 3.70
N SER A 163 -15.69 11.32 3.61
CA SER A 163 -15.72 12.18 4.81
C SER A 163 -16.97 11.95 5.66
N CYS A 164 -18.15 11.87 5.02
CA CYS A 164 -19.40 11.55 5.72
C CYS A 164 -19.41 10.10 6.22
N TYR A 165 -18.94 9.16 5.40
CA TYR A 165 -18.86 7.74 5.74
C TYR A 165 -18.02 7.50 7.00
N ASN A 166 -16.85 8.14 7.12
CA ASN A 166 -15.97 7.95 8.28
C ASN A 166 -16.58 8.49 9.58
N LYS A 167 -17.42 9.53 9.51
CA LYS A 167 -18.11 10.12 10.67
C LYS A 167 -19.39 9.38 11.06
N GLU A 168 -19.99 8.63 10.14
CA GLU A 168 -21.23 7.91 10.41
C GLU A 168 -20.97 6.71 11.33
N ILE A 169 -21.77 6.59 12.40
CA ILE A 169 -21.64 5.49 13.37
C ILE A 169 -22.67 4.41 13.07
N ASN A 170 -23.83 4.79 12.54
CA ASN A 170 -24.89 3.84 12.22
C ASN A 170 -24.50 2.99 10.99
N VAL A 171 -24.46 1.68 11.21
CA VAL A 171 -23.98 0.68 10.24
C VAL A 171 -24.87 0.61 9.00
N ILE A 172 -26.19 0.68 9.21
CA ILE A 172 -27.17 0.66 8.12
C ILE A 172 -26.98 1.90 7.25
N LYS A 173 -26.78 3.07 7.87
CA LYS A 173 -26.48 4.32 7.14
C LYS A 173 -25.13 4.25 6.41
N LYS A 174 -24.09 3.65 7.01
CA LYS A 174 -22.79 3.42 6.36
C LYS A 174 -22.91 2.53 5.12
N GLY A 175 -23.61 1.41 5.24
CA GLY A 175 -23.90 0.52 4.12
C GLY A 175 -24.62 1.25 2.99
N HIS A 176 -25.69 1.96 3.33
CA HIS A 176 -26.47 2.74 2.39
C HIS A 176 -25.66 3.85 1.69
N MET A 177 -24.80 4.56 2.43
CA MET A 177 -23.90 5.56 1.85
C MET A 177 -22.98 4.97 0.80
N ARG A 178 -22.41 3.79 1.06
CA ARG A 178 -21.38 3.19 0.21
C ARG A 178 -21.94 2.40 -0.97
N PHE A 179 -23.01 1.65 -0.74
CA PHE A 179 -23.55 0.68 -1.70
C PHE A 179 -24.96 1.04 -2.20
N GLY A 180 -25.61 2.04 -1.60
CA GLY A 180 -27.02 2.30 -1.84
C GLY A 180 -27.91 1.30 -1.11
N PRO A 181 -29.16 1.10 -1.52
CA PRO A 181 -30.07 0.18 -0.85
C PRO A 181 -29.69 -1.30 -1.06
N ASN A 182 -28.89 -1.63 -2.08
CA ASN A 182 -28.53 -3.02 -2.42
C ASN A 182 -27.30 -3.52 -1.61
N PHE A 183 -27.40 -3.56 -0.29
CA PHE A 183 -26.38 -4.17 0.57
C PHE A 183 -26.99 -5.10 1.60
N GLU A 184 -26.17 -5.99 2.15
CA GLU A 184 -26.61 -6.91 3.19
C GLU A 184 -25.65 -6.95 4.38
N ILE A 185 -26.19 -7.29 5.55
CA ILE A 185 -25.40 -7.55 6.75
C ILE A 185 -25.08 -9.04 6.84
N PHE A 186 -23.80 -9.36 6.82
CA PHE A 186 -23.31 -10.70 7.08
C PHE A 186 -23.45 -11.04 8.55
N LYS A 187 -24.41 -11.92 8.83
CA LYS A 187 -24.75 -12.33 10.19
C LYS A 187 -23.68 -13.23 10.79
N LYS A 188 -23.39 -13.06 12.08
CA LYS A 188 -22.49 -13.93 12.84
C LYS A 188 -22.92 -15.40 12.77
N SER A 189 -24.22 -15.68 12.79
CA SER A 189 -24.78 -17.03 12.66
C SER A 189 -24.35 -17.74 11.38
N ASP A 190 -24.15 -16.99 10.30
CA ASP A 190 -23.76 -17.57 9.01
C ASP A 190 -22.33 -18.10 9.02
N TYR A 191 -21.50 -17.67 9.98
CA TYR A 191 -20.20 -18.29 10.21
C TYR A 191 -20.33 -19.76 10.61
N CYS A 192 -21.34 -20.07 11.43
CA CYS A 192 -21.53 -21.40 11.99
C CYS A 192 -22.50 -22.27 11.19
N ASN A 193 -23.39 -21.64 10.40
CA ASN A 193 -24.50 -22.35 9.76
C ASN A 193 -24.28 -22.59 8.26
N LEU A 194 -23.44 -21.77 7.62
CA LEU A 194 -23.24 -21.84 6.17
C LEU A 194 -21.79 -22.19 5.84
N ASN A 195 -21.60 -23.09 4.88
CA ASN A 195 -20.32 -23.33 4.21
C ASN A 195 -19.99 -22.19 3.21
N LEU A 196 -18.82 -22.27 2.57
CA LEU A 196 -18.38 -21.22 1.64
C LEU A 196 -19.24 -21.08 0.39
N GLU A 197 -19.73 -22.20 -0.17
CA GLU A 197 -20.60 -22.18 -1.35
C GLU A 197 -21.97 -21.59 -1.04
N GLU A 198 -22.54 -21.93 0.11
CA GLU A 198 -23.82 -21.39 0.59
C GLU A 198 -23.72 -19.89 0.85
N ARG A 199 -22.62 -19.42 1.44
CA ARG A 199 -22.36 -17.96 1.61
C ARG A 199 -22.24 -17.25 0.28
N ARG A 200 -21.52 -17.84 -0.67
CA ARG A 200 -21.42 -17.30 -2.04
C ARG A 200 -22.80 -17.12 -2.64
N ALA A 201 -23.59 -18.20 -2.67
CA ALA A 201 -24.94 -18.18 -3.23
C ALA A 201 -25.83 -17.14 -2.53
N LYS A 202 -25.79 -17.08 -1.20
CA LYS A 202 -26.61 -16.15 -0.41
C LYS A 202 -26.28 -14.68 -0.67
N TYR A 203 -24.99 -14.35 -0.80
CA TYR A 203 -24.54 -12.95 -0.80
C TYR A 203 -24.08 -12.40 -2.16
N MET A 204 -24.05 -13.21 -3.22
CA MET A 204 -23.48 -12.84 -4.53
C MET A 204 -24.13 -11.59 -5.16
N ASN A 205 -25.45 -11.45 -5.01
CA ASN A 205 -26.25 -10.44 -5.72
C ASN A 205 -26.26 -9.05 -5.06
N TYR A 206 -25.72 -8.90 -3.85
CA TYR A 206 -25.66 -7.60 -3.15
C TYR A 206 -24.44 -6.79 -3.59
N ASP A 207 -24.55 -5.48 -3.79
CA ASP A 207 -23.41 -4.62 -4.15
C ASP A 207 -22.34 -4.57 -3.05
N GLY A 208 -22.77 -4.70 -1.79
CA GLY A 208 -21.89 -4.70 -0.63
C GLY A 208 -22.38 -5.61 0.49
N ILE A 209 -21.42 -6.14 1.24
CA ILE A 209 -21.66 -7.00 2.39
C ILE A 209 -20.89 -6.40 3.57
N LEU A 210 -21.56 -6.15 4.70
CA LEU A 210 -20.95 -5.64 5.92
C LEU A 210 -20.97 -6.70 7.02
N CYS A 211 -19.86 -6.88 7.72
CA CYS A 211 -19.81 -7.77 8.88
C CYS A 211 -20.68 -7.24 10.03
N GLU A 212 -21.53 -8.07 10.62
CA GLU A 212 -22.34 -7.70 11.79
C GLU A 212 -21.48 -7.37 13.02
N ILE A 213 -20.29 -7.95 13.16
CA ILE A 213 -19.46 -7.83 14.37
C ILE A 213 -18.62 -6.54 14.34
N CYS A 214 -17.88 -6.33 13.25
CA CYS A 214 -16.91 -5.23 13.16
C CYS A 214 -17.30 -4.17 12.12
N TYR A 215 -18.41 -4.36 11.39
CA TYR A 215 -18.94 -3.42 10.40
C TYR A 215 -17.99 -3.10 9.24
N ASN A 216 -16.91 -3.86 9.12
CA ASN A 216 -16.03 -3.81 7.98
C ASN A 216 -16.67 -4.53 6.80
N GLN A 217 -16.33 -4.07 5.60
CA GLN A 217 -16.77 -4.71 4.37
C GLN A 217 -16.16 -6.11 4.25
N ILE A 218 -17.00 -7.07 3.89
CA ILE A 218 -16.57 -8.42 3.50
C ILE A 218 -16.24 -8.44 2.02
N SER A 219 -15.08 -9.02 1.69
CA SER A 219 -14.67 -9.22 0.32
C SER A 219 -15.54 -10.28 -0.36
N LYS A 220 -16.08 -9.96 -1.55
CA LYS A 220 -16.77 -10.92 -2.43
C LYS A 220 -15.84 -12.01 -2.99
N TRP A 221 -14.54 -11.94 -2.77
CA TRP A 221 -13.63 -13.05 -3.11
C TRP A 221 -13.63 -14.13 -2.04
N ASN A 222 -13.70 -13.69 -0.78
CA ASN A 222 -13.40 -14.52 0.38
C ASN A 222 -14.65 -14.94 1.16
N TYR A 223 -15.74 -14.15 1.09
CA TYR A 223 -16.99 -14.36 1.83
C TYR A 223 -16.80 -14.61 3.34
N HIS A 224 -15.76 -14.00 3.92
CA HIS A 224 -15.53 -13.93 5.36
C HIS A 224 -14.91 -12.58 5.72
N CYS A 225 -15.06 -12.17 6.98
CA CYS A 225 -14.46 -10.94 7.47
C CYS A 225 -13.00 -11.16 7.84
N ILE A 226 -12.08 -10.52 7.10
CA ILE A 226 -10.62 -10.59 7.34
C ILE A 226 -10.28 -10.04 8.72
N HIS A 227 -10.93 -8.96 9.15
CA HIS A 227 -10.69 -8.35 10.45
C HIS A 227 -11.04 -9.31 11.59
N CYS A 228 -12.26 -9.87 11.59
CA CYS A 228 -12.68 -10.84 12.59
C CYS A 228 -11.81 -12.10 12.58
N TYR A 229 -11.40 -12.56 11.39
CA TYR A 229 -10.48 -13.69 11.27
C TYR A 229 -9.12 -13.40 11.92
N ASN A 230 -8.56 -12.21 11.71
CA ASN A 230 -7.25 -11.85 12.25
C ASN A 230 -7.28 -11.67 13.78
N GLU A 231 -8.36 -11.12 14.33
CA GLU A 231 -8.53 -10.91 15.77
C GLU A 231 -8.89 -12.19 16.54
N GLU A 232 -9.50 -13.18 15.89
CA GLU A 232 -9.87 -14.43 16.55
C GLU A 232 -8.64 -15.26 16.93
N THR A 233 -8.59 -15.79 18.14
CA THR A 233 -7.46 -16.60 18.64
C THR A 233 -7.82 -18.09 18.71
N ASP A 234 -9.10 -18.40 18.84
CA ASP A 234 -9.62 -19.77 18.87
C ASP A 234 -9.57 -20.40 17.47
N THR A 235 -8.89 -21.55 17.38
CA THR A 235 -8.66 -22.28 16.13
C THR A 235 -9.95 -22.72 15.46
N ILE A 236 -10.92 -23.21 16.24
CA ILE A 236 -12.19 -23.74 15.75
C ILE A 236 -13.04 -22.58 15.23
N LYS A 237 -13.10 -21.47 15.98
CA LYS A 237 -13.81 -20.25 15.53
C LYS A 237 -13.17 -19.64 14.28
N LYS A 238 -11.84 -19.60 14.18
CA LYS A 238 -11.13 -19.21 12.96
C LYS A 238 -11.54 -20.06 11.75
N GLY A 239 -11.66 -21.37 11.96
CA GLY A 239 -12.16 -22.31 10.95
C GLY A 239 -13.58 -21.98 10.50
N HIS A 240 -14.49 -21.74 11.45
CA HIS A 240 -15.86 -21.33 11.13
C HIS A 240 -15.91 -20.00 10.39
N ILE A 241 -15.11 -19.00 10.79
CA ILE A 241 -15.08 -17.70 10.11
C ILE A 241 -14.66 -17.89 8.65
N LYS A 242 -13.58 -18.63 8.38
CA LYS A 242 -13.01 -18.76 7.04
C LYS A 242 -13.75 -19.75 6.14
N PHE A 243 -14.11 -20.92 6.67
CA PHE A 243 -14.63 -22.05 5.88
C PHE A 243 -16.08 -22.42 6.20
N GLY A 244 -16.59 -21.98 7.35
CA GLY A 244 -17.94 -22.32 7.79
C GLY A 244 -18.07 -23.67 8.42
N THR A 245 -19.06 -24.45 7.98
CA THR A 245 -19.31 -25.80 8.49
C THR A 245 -18.39 -26.85 7.88
N ASN A 246 -17.78 -26.57 6.72
CA ASN A 246 -17.04 -27.54 5.94
C ASN A 246 -15.51 -27.49 6.17
N PHE A 247 -15.06 -27.62 7.41
CA PHE A 247 -13.63 -27.78 7.73
C PHE A 247 -13.35 -28.89 8.74
N LYS A 248 -12.09 -29.33 8.80
CA LYS A 248 -11.61 -30.28 9.80
C LYS A 248 -10.33 -29.84 10.48
N ILE A 249 -10.12 -30.35 11.68
CA ILE A 249 -8.86 -30.25 12.40
C ILE A 249 -7.90 -31.33 11.91
N PHE A 250 -6.66 -30.92 11.65
CA PHE A 250 -5.61 -31.76 11.11
C PHE A 250 -5.10 -32.77 12.14
N ASN A 251 -5.25 -34.05 11.84
CA ASN A 251 -4.64 -35.14 12.59
C ASN A 251 -3.26 -35.49 12.00
N CYS A 252 -2.20 -35.19 12.75
CA CYS A 252 -0.81 -35.48 12.35
C CYS A 252 -0.41 -36.95 12.45
N ASN A 253 -1.21 -37.81 13.08
CA ASN A 253 -0.87 -39.22 13.28
C ASN A 253 -1.08 -40.06 12.01
N LEU A 254 -1.93 -39.60 11.09
CA LEU A 254 -2.20 -40.24 9.80
C LEU A 254 -1.02 -40.12 8.83
N ASN A 255 -0.86 -41.08 7.92
CA ASN A 255 0.06 -41.02 6.79
C ASN A 255 -0.49 -40.13 5.65
N LEU A 256 0.29 -39.87 4.60
CA LEU A 256 -0.10 -38.94 3.53
C LEU A 256 -1.35 -39.40 2.75
N GLU A 257 -1.42 -40.69 2.38
CA GLU A 257 -2.57 -41.23 1.65
C GLU A 257 -3.84 -41.18 2.50
N GLU A 258 -3.75 -41.54 3.77
CA GLU A 258 -4.85 -41.42 4.73
C GLU A 258 -5.31 -39.96 4.89
N ARG A 259 -4.39 -39.00 4.92
CA ARG A 259 -4.74 -37.56 5.01
C ARG A 259 -5.44 -37.07 3.75
N LYS A 260 -4.91 -37.42 2.57
CA LYS A 260 -5.53 -37.08 1.27
C LYS A 260 -6.97 -37.58 1.24
N SER A 261 -7.15 -38.88 1.43
CA SER A 261 -8.48 -39.51 1.41
C SER A 261 -9.43 -38.92 2.47
N LYS A 262 -8.94 -38.69 3.69
CA LYS A 262 -9.78 -38.17 4.78
C LYS A 262 -10.23 -36.73 4.55
N TYR A 263 -9.36 -35.88 4.00
CA TYR A 263 -9.59 -34.44 4.00
C TYR A 263 -9.97 -33.82 2.64
N GLU A 264 -9.87 -34.58 1.55
CA GLU A 264 -10.12 -34.11 0.17
C GLU A 264 -11.42 -33.29 0.02
N LYS A 265 -12.50 -33.74 0.66
CA LYS A 265 -13.84 -33.15 0.55
C LYS A 265 -14.11 -31.89 1.39
N TYR A 266 -13.21 -31.52 2.31
CA TYR A 266 -13.45 -30.37 3.20
C TYR A 266 -12.83 -29.12 2.62
N ASP A 267 -13.49 -27.97 2.70
CA ASP A 267 -12.99 -26.70 2.16
C ASP A 267 -11.68 -26.28 2.80
N GLY A 268 -11.55 -26.49 4.12
CA GLY A 268 -10.39 -26.12 4.90
C GLY A 268 -9.94 -27.21 5.86
N ILE A 269 -8.64 -27.21 6.15
CA ILE A 269 -8.03 -28.06 7.16
C ILE A 269 -7.18 -27.16 8.04
N LEU A 270 -7.42 -27.17 9.36
CA LEU A 270 -6.67 -26.35 10.31
C LEU A 270 -5.83 -27.20 11.23
N CYS A 271 -4.59 -26.78 11.48
CA CYS A 271 -3.78 -27.39 12.52
C CYS A 271 -4.17 -26.85 13.89
N GLU A 272 -4.48 -27.76 14.82
CA GLU A 272 -4.81 -27.42 16.20
C GLU A 272 -3.65 -26.74 16.95
N LYS A 273 -2.40 -27.12 16.64
CA LYS A 273 -1.21 -26.62 17.35
C LYS A 273 -0.74 -25.26 16.86
N CYS A 274 -0.72 -25.08 15.54
CA CYS A 274 -0.14 -23.90 14.89
C CYS A 274 -1.21 -22.88 14.46
N ASN A 275 -2.50 -23.22 14.55
CA ASN A 275 -3.65 -22.45 14.06
C ASN A 275 -3.58 -22.05 12.58
N ASN A 276 -2.63 -22.64 11.85
CA ASN A 276 -2.45 -22.39 10.44
C ASN A 276 -3.26 -23.40 9.62
N GLU A 277 -3.72 -22.91 8.47
CA GLU A 277 -4.31 -23.74 7.46
C GLU A 277 -3.27 -24.69 6.86
N ILE A 278 -3.69 -25.92 6.64
CA ILE A 278 -2.92 -26.94 5.97
C ILE A 278 -3.14 -26.79 4.47
N ASP A 279 -2.04 -26.61 3.74
CA ASP A 279 -2.09 -26.64 2.29
C ASP A 279 -2.44 -28.06 1.81
N LYS A 280 -3.53 -28.17 1.05
CA LYS A 280 -4.01 -29.43 0.46
C LYS A 280 -3.07 -29.99 -0.60
N GLN A 281 -2.09 -29.24 -1.10
CA GLN A 281 -1.05 -29.81 -1.97
C GLN A 281 -0.15 -30.77 -1.19
N TYR A 282 0.15 -30.44 0.06
CA TYR A 282 1.13 -31.15 0.88
C TYR A 282 0.51 -31.97 2.01
N TYR A 283 -0.71 -31.63 2.45
CA TYR A 283 -1.39 -32.23 3.61
C TYR A 283 -0.47 -32.29 4.86
N ASN A 284 0.25 -31.20 5.15
CA ASN A 284 1.16 -31.06 6.31
C ASN A 284 1.09 -29.63 6.95
N CYS A 285 1.36 -29.48 8.27
CA CYS A 285 1.56 -28.14 8.86
C CYS A 285 3.05 -27.76 8.75
N ASN A 286 3.37 -26.89 7.79
CA ASN A 286 4.73 -26.36 7.58
C ASN A 286 5.29 -25.62 8.82
N TYR A 287 4.43 -24.99 9.62
CA TYR A 287 4.88 -24.29 10.83
C TYR A 287 5.26 -25.24 11.97
N CYS A 288 4.48 -26.30 12.22
CA CYS A 288 4.86 -27.35 13.17
C CYS A 288 6.09 -28.12 12.66
N TYR A 289 6.24 -28.26 11.35
CA TYR A 289 7.40 -28.85 10.68
C TYR A 289 8.70 -28.07 10.92
N ASN A 290 8.65 -26.73 10.95
CA ASN A 290 9.84 -25.89 11.18
C ASN A 290 10.21 -25.72 12.67
N ASN A 291 9.25 -25.85 13.59
CA ASN A 291 9.46 -25.60 15.03
C ASN A 291 9.74 -26.84 15.90
N GLN A 292 9.67 -28.07 15.38
CA GLN A 292 9.95 -29.29 16.16
C GLN A 292 10.74 -30.35 15.37
N MET A 293 11.87 -30.80 15.96
CA MET A 293 12.39 -32.15 15.75
C MET A 293 11.26 -33.13 16.10
N ILE A 294 10.71 -33.82 15.10
CA ILE A 294 9.67 -34.83 15.31
C ILE A 294 10.32 -36.01 16.04
N ILE A 295 10.04 -36.13 17.33
CA ILE A 295 10.65 -37.06 18.29
C ILE A 295 10.57 -38.54 17.86
N ASN A 296 9.74 -38.93 16.87
CA ASN A 296 9.54 -40.34 16.51
C ASN A 296 9.28 -40.66 15.00
N ARG A 297 9.51 -39.77 14.02
CA ARG A 297 9.27 -40.09 12.57
C ARG A 297 10.30 -39.46 11.61
N CYS A 298 10.70 -40.21 10.56
CA CYS A 298 11.61 -39.74 9.48
C CYS A 298 11.06 -38.46 8.81
N LYS A 299 11.94 -37.46 8.65
CA LYS A 299 11.69 -36.17 7.98
C LYS A 299 11.06 -36.34 6.59
N VAL A 300 11.45 -37.38 5.86
CA VAL A 300 11.01 -37.67 4.48
C VAL A 300 9.66 -38.40 4.44
N CYS A 301 9.37 -39.30 5.40
CA CYS A 301 8.05 -39.93 5.60
C CYS A 301 6.96 -38.91 5.97
N PHE A 302 7.34 -37.80 6.63
CA PHE A 302 6.41 -36.74 6.99
C PHE A 302 6.06 -35.80 5.81
N ILE A 303 6.97 -35.67 4.84
CA ILE A 303 6.80 -34.86 3.61
C ILE A 303 6.12 -35.69 2.50
N GLY A 304 6.13 -37.02 2.61
CA GLY A 304 5.46 -37.91 1.66
C GLY A 304 6.22 -38.11 0.35
N ASN A 305 7.55 -38.04 0.38
CA ASN A 305 8.34 -38.63 -0.69
C ASN A 305 8.28 -40.16 -0.53
N ASN A 306 7.40 -40.80 -1.30
CA ASN A 306 7.24 -42.26 -1.37
C ASN A 306 8.41 -42.96 -2.09
N TYR A 307 9.39 -42.22 -2.58
CA TYR A 307 10.63 -42.79 -3.13
C TYR A 307 11.65 -42.87 -1.99
N ASP A 308 11.69 -44.03 -1.33
CA ASP A 308 12.74 -44.50 -0.42
C ASP A 308 13.03 -43.71 0.87
N CYS A 309 12.03 -43.23 1.63
CA CYS A 309 12.28 -42.99 3.06
C CYS A 309 11.82 -44.16 3.92
N CYS A 310 12.85 -44.83 4.45
CA CYS A 310 12.87 -45.84 5.50
C CYS A 310 12.60 -47.28 5.08
N SER A 311 13.58 -47.90 4.42
CA SER A 311 13.92 -49.29 4.77
C SER A 311 14.68 -49.30 6.11
N PHE A 312 14.00 -48.92 7.20
CA PHE A 312 14.57 -49.03 8.56
C PHE A 312 15.02 -50.49 8.85
N TYR A 313 14.42 -51.44 8.15
CA TYR A 313 14.80 -52.84 8.13
C TYR A 313 16.20 -53.09 7.54
N GLU A 314 16.55 -52.47 6.41
CA GLU A 314 17.86 -52.69 5.75
C GLU A 314 19.00 -52.01 6.49
N PHE A 315 18.79 -50.82 7.05
CA PHE A 315 19.82 -50.13 7.84
C PHE A 315 20.10 -50.84 9.17
N LYS A 316 19.06 -51.41 9.80
CA LYS A 316 19.24 -52.23 11.01
C LYS A 316 19.98 -53.53 10.68
N GLN A 317 19.66 -54.17 9.56
CA GLN A 317 20.39 -55.34 9.08
C GLN A 317 21.85 -55.03 8.75
N TYR A 318 22.12 -53.86 8.16
CA TYR A 318 23.49 -53.39 7.92
C TYR A 318 24.26 -53.16 9.22
N LEU A 319 23.67 -52.51 10.22
CA LEU A 319 24.32 -52.31 11.53
C LEU A 319 24.56 -53.61 12.29
N GLU A 320 23.61 -54.56 12.23
CA GLU A 320 23.77 -55.89 12.83
C GLU A 320 24.87 -56.70 12.11
N ASN A 321 24.90 -56.66 10.78
CA ASN A 321 25.95 -57.29 9.97
C ASN A 321 27.33 -56.64 10.19
N PHE A 322 27.37 -55.31 10.33
CA PHE A 322 28.59 -54.56 10.59
C PHE A 322 29.12 -54.81 12.00
N SER A 323 28.25 -54.87 13.01
CA SER A 323 28.64 -55.22 14.39
C SER A 323 29.13 -56.66 14.48
N LYS A 324 28.47 -57.59 13.78
CA LYS A 324 28.92 -58.98 13.66
C LYS A 324 30.29 -59.07 12.98
N TRP A 325 30.49 -58.35 11.89
CA TRP A 325 31.77 -58.27 11.19
C TRP A 325 32.89 -57.68 12.05
N ILE A 326 32.63 -56.61 12.84
CA ILE A 326 33.62 -56.04 13.77
C ILE A 326 34.02 -57.05 14.85
N ASN A 327 33.04 -57.76 15.42
CA ASN A 327 33.27 -58.74 16.47
C ASN A 327 34.01 -59.99 15.95
N GLU A 328 33.73 -60.43 14.73
CA GLU A 328 34.38 -61.58 14.09
C GLU A 328 35.83 -61.26 13.66
N ASN A 329 36.14 -60.00 13.35
CA ASN A 329 37.44 -59.60 12.83
C ASN A 329 38.35 -58.90 13.87
N ASN A 330 37.93 -58.78 15.14
CA ASN A 330 38.71 -58.21 16.25
C ASN A 330 39.48 -56.92 15.88
N VAL A 331 38.80 -55.99 15.18
CA VAL A 331 39.43 -54.82 14.55
C VAL A 331 39.90 -53.75 15.57
N PHE A 332 39.55 -53.87 16.85
CA PHE A 332 40.02 -52.95 17.90
C PHE A 332 41.00 -53.63 18.87
N LYS A 333 42.29 -53.29 18.76
CA LYS A 333 43.24 -53.44 19.88
C LYS A 333 42.97 -52.31 20.88
N ALA A 334 42.65 -52.65 22.13
CA ALA A 334 42.49 -51.67 23.20
C ALA A 334 43.81 -50.90 23.42
N SER A 335 43.76 -49.56 23.38
CA SER A 335 44.92 -48.71 23.61
C SER A 335 45.43 -48.86 25.04
N LYS A 336 46.75 -49.03 25.20
CA LYS A 336 47.39 -49.08 26.52
C LYS A 336 47.69 -47.65 26.99
N ILE A 337 46.95 -47.19 28.00
CA ILE A 337 47.07 -45.84 28.57
C ILE A 337 47.85 -45.90 29.89
N GLY A 338 48.87 -45.05 30.04
CA GLY A 338 49.65 -44.90 31.27
C GLY A 338 49.36 -43.55 31.95
N ILE A 339 49.40 -43.49 33.28
CA ILE A 339 49.29 -42.23 34.04
C ILE A 339 50.70 -41.78 34.43
N SER A 340 51.03 -40.49 34.27
CA SER A 340 52.36 -39.93 34.50
C SER A 340 52.80 -40.08 35.96
N ASP A 341 54.00 -40.59 36.18
CA ASP A 341 54.60 -40.77 37.51
C ASP A 341 55.77 -39.77 37.66
N TYR A 342 55.55 -38.75 38.47
CA TYR A 342 56.47 -37.62 38.59
C TYR A 342 57.69 -37.89 39.46
N ASP A 343 57.68 -38.98 40.24
CA ASP A 343 58.76 -39.31 41.17
C ASP A 343 59.90 -40.07 40.51
N LEU A 344 59.71 -40.51 39.26
CA LEU A 344 60.73 -41.16 38.45
C LEU A 344 61.60 -40.15 37.69
N ASN A 345 62.90 -40.46 37.56
CA ASN A 345 63.81 -39.75 36.66
C ASN A 345 63.49 -40.09 35.18
N GLU A 346 64.12 -39.38 34.24
CA GLU A 346 63.78 -39.50 32.81
C GLU A 346 64.09 -40.89 32.23
N ASP A 347 65.19 -41.51 32.62
CA ASP A 347 65.56 -42.84 32.13
C ASP A 347 64.59 -43.92 32.62
N ASP A 348 64.18 -43.83 33.88
CA ASP A 348 63.19 -44.75 34.47
C ASP A 348 61.80 -44.57 33.83
N ARG A 349 61.40 -43.33 33.48
CA ARG A 349 60.15 -43.06 32.76
C ARG A 349 60.17 -43.66 31.35
N ARG A 350 61.29 -43.57 30.63
CA ARG A 350 61.43 -44.15 29.28
C ARG A 350 61.29 -45.67 29.30
N VAL A 351 61.77 -46.34 30.34
CA VAL A 351 61.61 -47.79 30.51
C VAL A 351 60.16 -48.13 30.85
N LYS A 352 59.56 -47.44 31.83
CA LYS A 352 58.19 -47.72 32.32
C LYS A 352 57.13 -47.55 31.23
N TYR A 353 57.24 -46.51 30.41
CA TYR A 353 56.20 -46.18 29.43
C TYR A 353 56.48 -46.64 27.99
N LYS A 354 57.54 -47.44 27.76
CA LYS A 354 57.98 -47.86 26.41
C LYS A 354 56.90 -48.54 25.55
N ASN A 355 55.90 -49.16 26.18
CA ASN A 355 54.86 -49.95 25.51
C ASN A 355 53.44 -49.37 25.70
N PHE A 356 53.33 -48.08 26.03
CA PHE A 356 52.06 -47.36 26.14
C PHE A 356 51.85 -46.48 24.90
N ASP A 357 50.59 -46.35 24.47
CA ASP A 357 50.24 -45.60 23.26
C ASP A 357 50.19 -44.07 23.51
N TYR A 358 49.86 -43.67 24.75
CA TYR A 358 49.93 -42.29 25.23
C TYR A 358 49.94 -42.25 26.77
N ILE A 359 50.52 -41.19 27.33
CA ILE A 359 50.62 -40.97 28.78
C ILE A 359 49.71 -39.80 29.18
N LEU A 360 48.87 -39.99 30.19
CA LEU A 360 48.03 -38.93 30.75
C LEU A 360 48.74 -38.26 31.93
N CYS A 361 48.81 -36.92 31.91
CA CYS A 361 49.24 -36.15 33.06
C CYS A 361 48.18 -36.19 34.18
N GLU A 362 48.51 -36.76 35.33
CA GLU A 362 47.58 -36.87 36.46
C GLU A 362 47.08 -35.51 36.99
N LYS A 363 47.90 -34.44 36.86
CA LYS A 363 47.56 -33.11 37.37
C LYS A 363 46.70 -32.26 36.42
N CYS A 364 46.70 -32.56 35.12
CA CYS A 364 46.01 -31.71 34.14
C CYS A 364 45.25 -32.47 33.04
N ASP A 365 45.15 -33.80 33.13
CA ASP A 365 44.46 -34.71 32.21
C ASP A 365 44.85 -34.55 30.72
N ARG A 366 46.03 -33.97 30.45
CA ARG A 366 46.56 -33.83 29.09
C ARG A 366 47.28 -35.10 28.65
N LYS A 367 47.02 -35.51 27.40
CA LYS A 367 47.71 -36.62 26.73
C LYS A 367 49.06 -36.16 26.18
N TYR A 368 50.10 -36.94 26.43
CA TYR A 368 51.47 -36.78 25.92
C TYR A 368 51.92 -38.02 25.16
#